data_AF-A0A4Q3UQZ1-F1
#
_entry.id   AF-A0A4Q3UQZ1-F1
#
_cell.length_a   1.000
_cell.length_b   1.000
_cell.length_c   1.000
_cell.angle_alpha   90.00
_cell.angle_beta   90.00
_cell.angle_gamma   90.00
#
_symmetry.space_group_name_H-M   'P 1'
#
loop_
_entity.id
_entity.type
_entity.pdbx_description
1 polymer ?
#
loop_
_entity_poly.entity_id
_entity_poly.type
_entity_poly.pdbx_seq_one_letter_code
_entity_poly.pdbx_strand_id
1 'polypeptide(L)'
;TAVTGIGTFECSNPLFNRIHEAYLRTQRANFHGSISSDCPHRERLGYTGDGQVAMESGLFTFDLFQFYRKWIDDMDDARNHKTGFVTHTAPFGGGGGGPAWGSAYVIMPWLYYCRYGDASLLRQHYSGMKQWVSYLQTRTDEKGLVVREEPNGWCLGDWGTPTEVKIPESLVNTAYFYHVTDLMAKVAGVLGEKDDQNGFVTLGEKIKGDFNAAYYNESKQHYGDGRQGADAFALALGLVPEDRYPLVFGSLLDELKRIDHHFDTGILGTPLMVKVLSQNGRDDVVFDLLNQRDFPGFGYLLDDKNSTMWEFWDGGGSHCHPMFGSVVSWFYDGLAGIQIDPASSGMQHFSIEPKTVKQIDFCKASTMSLFGKIRSEWTRLEGGKHRFTIEVPPNTSATFILPAGKDTLTSESGKNLPLQKVRGKWATELKSG
;
A
#
# COMPACT_ATOMS: atom_id res chain seq x y z
N THR A 1 10.29 -1.14 -23.49
CA THR A 1 9.07 -1.81 -24.01
C THR A 1 7.86 -1.17 -23.37
N ALA A 2 6.76 -1.01 -24.10
CA ALA A 2 5.52 -0.48 -23.52
C ALA A 2 4.98 -1.45 -22.47
N VAL A 3 4.63 -0.94 -21.30
CA VAL A 3 4.02 -1.70 -20.21
C VAL A 3 2.58 -2.07 -20.60
N THR A 4 2.23 -3.35 -20.55
CA THR A 4 0.90 -3.85 -20.92
C THR A 4 -0.07 -3.69 -19.75
N GLY A 5 -1.29 -3.20 -20.01
CA GLY A 5 -2.35 -3.23 -19.00
C GLY A 5 -2.88 -4.65 -18.80
N ILE A 6 -2.91 -5.12 -17.56
CA ILE A 6 -3.35 -6.47 -17.18
C ILE A 6 -4.54 -6.50 -16.23
N GLY A 7 -4.95 -5.34 -15.71
CA GLY A 7 -6.05 -5.20 -14.78
C GLY A 7 -7.26 -4.52 -15.39
N THR A 8 -8.46 -4.98 -15.02
CA THR A 8 -9.73 -4.32 -15.31
C THR A 8 -10.50 -4.06 -14.03
N PHE A 9 -11.24 -2.96 -13.97
CA PHE A 9 -12.11 -2.61 -12.84
C PHE A 9 -13.35 -1.87 -13.35
N GLU A 10 -14.51 -2.18 -12.77
CA GLU A 10 -15.78 -1.49 -12.98
C GLU A 10 -16.66 -1.68 -11.73
N CYS A 11 -17.27 -0.62 -11.21
CA CYS A 11 -18.26 -0.72 -10.14
C CYS A 11 -19.44 0.23 -10.36
N SER A 12 -20.46 0.14 -9.50
CA SER A 12 -21.64 1.00 -9.60
C SER A 12 -21.40 2.46 -9.20
N ASN A 13 -20.25 2.80 -8.59
CA ASN A 13 -19.89 4.19 -8.28
C ASN A 13 -19.10 4.81 -9.45
N PRO A 14 -19.66 5.80 -10.16
CA PRO A 14 -19.01 6.41 -11.32
C PRO A 14 -17.72 7.16 -10.96
N LEU A 15 -17.58 7.69 -9.74
CA LEU A 15 -16.33 8.34 -9.33
C LEU A 15 -15.20 7.33 -9.18
N PHE A 16 -15.46 6.15 -8.63
CA PHE A 16 -14.41 5.14 -8.46
C PHE A 16 -13.92 4.64 -9.82
N ASN A 17 -14.82 4.49 -10.80
CA ASN A 17 -14.45 4.20 -12.18
C ASN A 17 -13.57 5.32 -12.77
N ARG A 18 -13.91 6.60 -12.51
CA ARG A 18 -13.09 7.75 -12.94
C ARG A 18 -11.72 7.82 -12.25
N ILE A 19 -11.64 7.53 -10.95
CA ILE A 19 -10.37 7.43 -10.20
C ILE A 19 -9.48 6.35 -10.83
N HIS A 20 -10.04 5.17 -11.13
CA HIS A 20 -9.32 4.09 -11.78
C HIS A 20 -8.78 4.51 -13.15
N GLU A 21 -9.62 5.08 -14.02
CA GLU A 21 -9.20 5.56 -15.34
C GLU A 21 -8.13 6.66 -15.26
N ALA A 22 -8.30 7.61 -14.33
CA ALA A 22 -7.35 8.71 -14.14
C ALA A 22 -5.98 8.17 -13.71
N TYR A 23 -5.95 7.19 -12.81
CA TYR A 23 -4.72 6.52 -12.41
C TYR A 23 -4.05 5.81 -13.60
N LEU A 24 -4.81 5.05 -14.40
CA LEU A 24 -4.25 4.36 -15.57
C LEU A 24 -3.64 5.33 -16.58
N ARG A 25 -4.30 6.47 -16.84
CA ARG A 25 -3.76 7.53 -17.71
C ARG A 25 -2.49 8.13 -17.11
N THR A 26 -2.50 8.42 -15.81
CA THR A 26 -1.36 9.01 -15.08
C THR A 26 -0.14 8.10 -15.11
N GLN A 27 -0.31 6.80 -14.82
CA GLN A 27 0.81 5.85 -14.82
C GLN A 27 1.36 5.64 -16.23
N ARG A 28 0.51 5.52 -17.25
CA ARG A 28 0.98 5.44 -18.64
C ARG A 28 1.80 6.65 -19.04
N ALA A 29 1.39 7.84 -18.59
CA ALA A 29 2.14 9.06 -18.82
C ALA A 29 3.46 9.10 -18.02
N ASN A 30 3.60 8.36 -16.93
CA ASN A 30 4.81 8.36 -16.10
C ASN A 30 5.74 7.15 -16.30
N PHE A 31 5.35 6.15 -17.08
CA PHE A 31 6.22 5.02 -17.44
C PHE A 31 7.09 5.32 -18.67
N HIS A 32 8.32 5.78 -18.42
CA HIS A 32 9.30 6.10 -19.44
C HIS A 32 10.65 5.45 -19.14
N GLY A 33 11.33 4.88 -20.14
CA GLY A 33 12.70 4.38 -19.94
C GLY A 33 12.87 3.30 -18.86
N SER A 34 11.81 2.55 -18.54
CA SER A 34 11.73 1.61 -17.41
C SER A 34 11.92 2.26 -16.04
N ILE A 35 11.54 3.53 -15.89
CA ILE A 35 11.38 4.24 -14.62
C ILE A 35 9.93 4.72 -14.47
N SER A 36 9.45 4.79 -13.23
CA SER A 36 8.19 5.46 -12.90
C SER A 36 8.52 6.89 -12.48
N SER A 37 8.28 7.87 -13.37
CA SER A 37 8.55 9.27 -13.06
C SER A 37 7.49 9.87 -12.13
N ASP A 38 7.86 10.94 -11.43
CA ASP A 38 6.96 11.79 -10.64
C ASP A 38 5.93 12.51 -11.52
N CYS A 39 6.38 13.14 -12.60
CA CYS A 39 5.52 13.79 -13.57
C CYS A 39 6.11 13.75 -14.98
N PRO A 40 5.27 13.79 -16.03
CA PRO A 40 5.77 13.64 -17.41
C PRO A 40 6.32 14.93 -18.01
N HIS A 41 6.10 16.09 -17.39
CA HIS A 41 6.26 17.38 -18.06
C HIS A 41 7.35 18.27 -17.44
N ARG A 42 7.45 18.36 -16.10
CA ARG A 42 8.38 19.22 -15.36
C ARG A 42 9.69 18.51 -15.03
N GLU A 43 9.69 17.61 -14.05
CA GLU A 43 10.92 17.03 -13.47
C GLU A 43 11.32 15.73 -14.16
N ARG A 44 10.37 14.79 -14.30
CA ARG A 44 10.56 13.51 -14.99
C ARG A 44 11.60 12.61 -14.32
N LEU A 45 11.71 12.71 -12.99
CA LEU A 45 12.65 11.96 -12.19
C LEU A 45 11.98 10.71 -11.62
N GLY A 46 12.73 9.61 -11.54
CA GLY A 46 12.26 8.36 -10.94
C GLY A 46 12.27 8.44 -9.42
N TYR A 47 11.45 9.29 -8.82
CA TYR A 47 11.32 9.37 -7.36
C TYR A 47 10.79 8.06 -6.79
N THR A 48 11.56 7.46 -5.89
CA THR A 48 11.32 6.10 -5.42
C THR A 48 10.22 6.02 -4.36
N GLY A 49 9.99 7.09 -3.59
CA GLY A 49 8.87 7.22 -2.66
C GLY A 49 7.52 7.20 -3.36
N ASP A 50 7.39 7.91 -4.49
CA ASP A 50 6.23 7.87 -5.37
C ASP A 50 6.02 6.48 -5.96
N GLY A 51 7.10 5.87 -6.42
CA GLY A 51 7.12 4.52 -6.96
C GLY A 51 6.63 3.46 -5.99
N GLN A 52 7.16 3.44 -4.77
CA GLN A 52 6.78 2.43 -3.76
C GLN A 52 5.34 2.62 -3.29
N VAL A 53 4.88 3.86 -3.13
CA VAL A 53 3.50 4.17 -2.76
C VAL A 53 2.50 3.70 -3.82
N ALA A 54 2.80 3.90 -5.10
CA ALA A 54 1.93 3.51 -6.21
C ALA A 54 2.05 2.01 -6.60
N MET A 55 3.01 1.27 -6.01
CA MET A 55 3.38 -0.05 -6.50
C MET A 55 2.23 -1.06 -6.43
N GLU A 56 1.49 -1.11 -5.32
CA GLU A 56 0.39 -2.09 -5.17
C GLU A 56 -0.69 -1.88 -6.24
N SER A 57 -1.12 -0.64 -6.47
CA SER A 57 -2.01 -0.28 -7.58
C SER A 57 -1.42 -0.69 -8.93
N GLY A 58 -0.11 -0.45 -9.12
CA GLY A 58 0.62 -0.83 -10.33
C GLY A 58 0.57 -2.33 -10.62
N LEU A 59 0.86 -3.16 -9.62
CA LEU A 59 0.91 -4.63 -9.73
C LEU A 59 -0.44 -5.27 -10.08
N PHE A 60 -1.56 -4.61 -9.77
CA PHE A 60 -2.89 -5.05 -10.19
C PHE A 60 -3.24 -4.63 -11.62
N THR A 61 -2.72 -3.49 -12.07
CA THR A 61 -3.17 -2.81 -13.29
C THR A 61 -2.26 -3.03 -14.50
N PHE A 62 -0.97 -3.24 -14.28
CA PHE A 62 0.04 -3.32 -15.33
C PHE A 62 0.99 -4.51 -15.16
N ASP A 63 1.50 -5.05 -16.28
CA ASP A 63 2.58 -6.03 -16.27
C ASP A 63 3.92 -5.32 -15.97
N LEU A 64 4.32 -5.38 -14.70
CA LEU A 64 5.49 -4.68 -14.18
C LEU A 64 6.63 -5.63 -13.82
N PHE A 65 6.60 -6.89 -14.29
CA PHE A 65 7.62 -7.89 -13.96
C PHE A 65 9.02 -7.42 -14.39
N GLN A 66 9.23 -7.17 -15.68
CA GLN A 66 10.54 -6.69 -16.16
C GLN A 66 10.81 -5.23 -15.77
N PHE A 67 9.74 -4.42 -15.66
CA PHE A 67 9.84 -2.99 -15.38
C PHE A 67 10.42 -2.74 -13.99
N TYR A 68 9.84 -3.34 -12.95
CA TYR A 68 10.31 -3.14 -11.58
C TYR A 68 11.61 -3.89 -11.29
N ARG A 69 11.83 -5.06 -11.91
CA ARG A 69 13.13 -5.74 -11.80
C ARG A 69 14.28 -4.81 -12.22
N LYS A 70 14.15 -4.19 -13.40
CA LYS A 70 15.14 -3.22 -13.90
C LYS A 70 15.24 -2.00 -12.97
N TRP A 71 14.12 -1.41 -12.56
CA TRP A 71 14.17 -0.19 -11.75
C TRP A 71 14.77 -0.42 -10.36
N ILE A 72 14.59 -1.61 -9.78
CA ILE A 72 15.25 -2.02 -8.53
C ILE A 72 16.77 -2.17 -8.73
N ASP A 73 17.23 -2.65 -9.89
CA ASP A 73 18.67 -2.61 -10.24
C ASP A 73 19.19 -1.15 -10.28
N ASP A 74 18.43 -0.21 -10.87
CA ASP A 74 18.82 1.20 -10.88
C ASP A 74 18.96 1.80 -9.47
N MET A 75 18.13 1.36 -8.51
CA MET A 75 18.23 1.80 -7.10
C MET A 75 19.52 1.28 -6.45
N ASP A 76 19.92 0.04 -6.75
CA ASP A 76 21.20 -0.52 -6.30
C ASP A 76 22.39 0.22 -6.92
N ASP A 77 22.31 0.56 -8.21
CA ASP A 77 23.35 1.30 -8.92
C ASP A 77 23.51 2.73 -8.37
N ALA A 78 22.40 3.38 -7.99
CA ALA A 78 22.38 4.76 -7.54
C ALA A 78 22.78 4.96 -6.06
N ARG A 79 22.74 3.90 -5.24
CA ARG A 79 23.05 4.01 -3.81
C ARG A 79 24.54 4.25 -3.55
N ASN A 80 24.87 4.70 -2.35
CA ASN A 80 26.26 4.75 -1.88
C ASN A 80 26.67 3.39 -1.30
N HIS A 81 27.52 2.65 -2.01
CA HIS A 81 27.95 1.31 -1.60
C HIS A 81 28.89 1.29 -0.39
N LYS A 82 29.40 2.44 0.04
CA LYS A 82 30.24 2.57 1.24
C LYS A 82 29.42 2.83 2.49
N THR A 83 28.43 3.74 2.40
CA THR A 83 27.62 4.14 3.57
C THR A 83 26.33 3.34 3.69
N GLY A 84 25.81 2.80 2.58
CA GLY A 84 24.49 2.18 2.52
C GLY A 84 23.35 3.16 2.24
N PHE A 85 23.65 4.46 2.06
CA PHE A 85 22.64 5.48 1.72
C PHE A 85 22.00 5.18 0.35
N VAL A 86 20.67 5.09 0.30
CA VAL A 86 19.88 4.96 -0.94
C VAL A 86 19.32 6.33 -1.31
N THR A 87 19.49 6.72 -2.56
CA THR A 87 19.07 8.03 -3.07
C THR A 87 17.55 8.13 -3.27
N HIS A 88 17.03 9.35 -3.33
CA HIS A 88 15.58 9.59 -3.49
C HIS A 88 15.03 9.30 -4.89
N THR A 89 15.92 9.27 -5.89
CA THR A 89 15.57 9.02 -7.29
C THR A 89 16.49 7.96 -7.85
N ALA A 90 15.97 7.07 -8.67
CA ALA A 90 16.75 6.09 -9.41
C ALA A 90 16.38 6.12 -10.91
N PRO A 91 17.33 6.33 -11.84
CA PRO A 91 18.70 6.80 -11.62
C PRO A 91 18.77 8.13 -10.84
N PHE A 92 19.89 8.41 -10.19
CA PHE A 92 20.01 9.62 -9.37
C PHE A 92 20.07 10.88 -10.23
N GLY A 93 19.04 11.72 -10.12
CA GLY A 93 18.92 13.01 -10.81
C GLY A 93 18.85 14.22 -9.88
N GLY A 94 19.06 14.02 -8.57
CA GLY A 94 18.80 15.03 -7.53
C GLY A 94 17.42 14.83 -6.89
N GLY A 95 16.86 15.91 -6.33
CA GLY A 95 15.52 15.89 -5.73
C GLY A 95 15.49 15.72 -4.21
N GLY A 96 14.37 16.14 -3.62
CA GLY A 96 14.09 15.99 -2.19
C GLY A 96 13.58 14.59 -1.81
N GLY A 97 13.50 14.28 -0.53
CA GLY A 97 13.00 12.98 -0.10
C GLY A 97 13.18 12.76 1.38
N GLY A 98 13.48 11.52 1.75
CA GLY A 98 13.81 11.10 3.10
C GLY A 98 13.74 9.59 3.20
N PRO A 99 13.80 9.03 4.43
CA PRO A 99 13.86 7.60 4.65
C PRO A 99 12.76 6.79 3.95
N ALA A 100 11.57 7.35 3.73
CA ALA A 100 10.50 6.71 2.97
C ALA A 100 10.85 6.48 1.48
N TRP A 101 11.63 7.36 0.86
CA TRP A 101 12.10 7.22 -0.53
C TRP A 101 13.20 6.15 -0.62
N GLY A 102 14.23 6.22 0.22
CA GLY A 102 15.29 5.21 0.23
C GLY A 102 14.77 3.80 0.59
N SER A 103 13.72 3.74 1.42
CA SER A 103 13.05 2.49 1.81
C SER A 103 12.35 1.77 0.66
N ALA A 104 12.13 2.42 -0.49
CA ALA A 104 11.68 1.76 -1.70
C ALA A 104 12.58 0.58 -2.09
N TYR A 105 13.89 0.68 -1.83
CA TYR A 105 14.85 -0.37 -2.13
C TYR A 105 14.68 -1.63 -1.28
N VAL A 106 13.85 -1.60 -0.22
CA VAL A 106 13.46 -2.78 0.56
C VAL A 106 12.00 -3.17 0.30
N ILE A 107 11.11 -2.17 0.26
CA ILE A 107 9.66 -2.37 0.11
C ILE A 107 9.33 -2.95 -1.26
N MET A 108 9.92 -2.40 -2.33
CA MET A 108 9.59 -2.83 -3.69
C MET A 108 10.06 -4.26 -3.98
N PRO A 109 11.29 -4.69 -3.62
CA PRO A 109 11.68 -6.10 -3.76
C PRO A 109 10.77 -7.06 -3.00
N TRP A 110 10.31 -6.70 -1.80
CA TRP A 110 9.38 -7.52 -1.03
C TRP A 110 8.02 -7.67 -1.73
N LEU A 111 7.40 -6.57 -2.14
CA LEU A 111 6.12 -6.60 -2.86
C LEU A 111 6.24 -7.33 -4.21
N TYR A 112 7.37 -7.15 -4.90
CA TYR A 112 7.69 -7.88 -6.12
C TYR A 112 7.75 -9.38 -5.88
N TYR A 113 8.44 -9.83 -4.83
CA TYR A 113 8.49 -11.23 -4.43
C TYR A 113 7.09 -11.77 -4.08
N CYS A 114 6.30 -11.04 -3.29
CA CYS A 114 4.94 -11.48 -2.95
C CYS A 114 4.09 -11.67 -4.21
N ARG A 115 4.18 -10.76 -5.19
CA ARG A 115 3.40 -10.82 -6.43
C ARG A 115 3.89 -11.88 -7.43
N TYR A 116 5.20 -12.05 -7.59
CA TYR A 116 5.78 -12.84 -8.69
C TYR A 116 6.54 -14.10 -8.24
N GLY A 117 6.81 -14.28 -6.95
CA GLY A 117 7.51 -15.45 -6.42
C GLY A 117 9.01 -15.49 -6.69
N ASP A 118 9.59 -14.40 -7.18
CA ASP A 118 11.00 -14.34 -7.60
C ASP A 118 11.93 -14.08 -6.40
N ALA A 119 12.30 -15.15 -5.70
CA ALA A 119 13.29 -15.08 -4.61
C ALA A 119 14.72 -14.78 -5.11
N SER A 120 14.98 -14.87 -6.42
CA SER A 120 16.31 -14.52 -6.97
C SER A 120 16.58 -13.03 -6.84
N LEU A 121 15.56 -12.19 -7.04
CA LEU A 121 15.65 -10.75 -6.85
C LEU A 121 15.99 -10.40 -5.39
N LEU A 122 15.30 -11.02 -4.43
CA LEU A 122 15.60 -10.82 -3.00
C LEU A 122 17.05 -11.17 -2.69
N ARG A 123 17.53 -12.32 -3.19
CA ARG A 123 18.92 -12.75 -2.96
C ARG A 123 19.94 -11.81 -3.60
N GLN A 124 19.66 -11.30 -4.80
CA GLN A 124 20.53 -10.36 -5.50
C GLN A 124 20.73 -9.06 -4.72
N HIS A 125 19.65 -8.49 -4.18
CA HIS A 125 19.68 -7.19 -3.50
C HIS A 125 19.84 -7.26 -1.98
N TYR A 126 19.89 -8.47 -1.39
CA TYR A 126 19.87 -8.67 0.06
C TYR A 126 20.92 -7.85 0.82
N SER A 127 22.16 -7.85 0.32
CA SER A 127 23.26 -7.11 0.95
C SER A 127 23.04 -5.59 0.91
N GLY A 128 22.55 -5.06 -0.20
CA GLY A 128 22.22 -3.64 -0.35
C GLY A 128 21.04 -3.22 0.54
N MET A 129 19.98 -4.03 0.60
CA MET A 129 18.85 -3.81 1.50
C MET A 129 19.27 -3.80 2.98
N LYS A 130 20.14 -4.73 3.38
CA LYS A 130 20.72 -4.77 4.73
C LYS A 130 21.58 -3.54 5.04
N GLN A 131 22.34 -3.05 4.05
CA GLN A 131 23.12 -1.82 4.20
C GLN A 131 22.23 -0.59 4.39
N TRP A 132 21.07 -0.51 3.73
CA TRP A 132 20.10 0.56 3.96
C TRP A 132 19.57 0.59 5.39
N VAL A 133 19.17 -0.56 5.95
CA VAL A 133 18.74 -0.67 7.36
C VAL A 133 19.88 -0.31 8.32
N SER A 134 21.12 -0.70 7.99
CA SER A 134 22.31 -0.34 8.76
C SER A 134 22.60 1.16 8.70
N TYR A 135 22.39 1.78 7.55
CA TYR A 135 22.54 3.21 7.36
C TYR A 135 21.55 4.00 8.22
N LEU A 136 20.26 3.63 8.23
CA LEU A 136 19.24 4.27 9.07
C LEU A 136 19.57 4.22 10.56
N GLN A 137 20.19 3.14 11.05
CA GLN A 137 20.67 3.06 12.44
C GLN A 137 21.67 4.17 12.79
N THR A 138 22.55 4.55 11.84
CA THR A 138 23.53 5.65 12.03
C THR A 138 22.89 7.04 12.03
N ARG A 139 21.59 7.13 11.74
CA ARG A 139 20.82 8.36 11.64
C ARG A 139 19.86 8.56 12.83
N THR A 140 19.98 7.72 13.84
CA THR A 140 19.19 7.83 15.06
C THR A 140 19.78 8.86 16.02
N ASP A 141 18.92 9.61 16.72
CA ASP A 141 19.30 10.46 17.85
C ASP A 141 19.50 9.64 19.14
N GLU A 142 19.74 10.30 20.27
CA GLU A 142 19.91 9.65 21.56
C GLU A 142 18.66 8.89 22.06
N LYS A 143 17.49 9.16 21.48
CA LYS A 143 16.22 8.49 21.76
C LYS A 143 15.93 7.34 20.78
N GLY A 144 16.83 7.08 19.83
CA GLY A 144 16.65 6.05 18.81
C GLY A 144 15.79 6.47 17.62
N LEU A 145 15.51 7.76 17.44
CA LEU A 145 14.61 8.28 16.40
C LEU A 145 15.40 8.77 15.18
N VAL A 146 14.91 8.46 13.98
CA VAL A 146 15.53 8.94 12.72
C VAL A 146 15.07 10.38 12.45
N VAL A 147 15.81 11.36 12.96
CA VAL A 147 15.45 12.79 12.88
C VAL A 147 15.92 13.49 11.61
N ARG A 148 16.84 12.86 10.85
CA ARG A 148 17.38 13.36 9.59
C ARG A 148 17.97 12.19 8.80
N GLU A 149 18.02 12.29 7.49
CA GLU A 149 18.64 11.25 6.67
C GLU A 149 20.14 11.49 6.45
N GLU A 150 20.56 12.75 6.41
CA GLU A 150 21.93 13.22 6.28
C GLU A 150 22.20 14.30 7.35
N PRO A 151 23.45 14.53 7.79
CA PRO A 151 23.76 15.45 8.90
C PRO A 151 23.13 16.85 8.77
N ASN A 152 23.05 17.38 7.54
CA ASN A 152 22.44 18.68 7.23
C ASN A 152 21.22 18.56 6.29
N GLY A 153 20.69 17.36 6.11
CA GLY A 153 19.53 17.11 5.25
C GLY A 153 18.22 17.42 5.96
N TRP A 154 17.22 17.84 5.20
CA TRP A 154 15.81 17.83 5.61
C TRP A 154 15.13 16.56 5.09
N CYS A 155 13.97 16.20 5.66
CA CYS A 155 13.12 15.14 5.12
C CYS A 155 11.77 15.73 4.68
N LEU A 156 11.09 15.12 3.70
CA LEU A 156 9.78 15.61 3.26
C LEU A 156 8.63 15.23 4.20
N GLY A 157 8.83 14.24 5.07
CA GLY A 157 7.77 13.68 5.91
C GLY A 157 6.65 13.07 5.05
N ASP A 158 5.39 13.23 5.50
CA ASP A 158 4.21 12.79 4.75
C ASP A 158 3.84 13.86 3.71
N TRP A 159 4.63 13.91 2.63
CA TRP A 159 4.54 14.93 1.58
C TRP A 159 3.13 15.08 0.99
N GLY A 160 2.73 16.29 0.61
CA GLY A 160 1.48 16.52 -0.12
C GLY A 160 0.22 16.45 0.74
N THR A 161 0.28 16.68 2.05
CA THR A 161 -0.92 16.86 2.89
C THR A 161 -1.78 18.03 2.37
N PRO A 162 -3.11 18.03 2.60
CA PRO A 162 -4.00 19.12 2.18
C PRO A 162 -3.67 20.50 2.77
N THR A 163 -2.99 20.51 3.90
CA THR A 163 -2.41 21.70 4.53
C THR A 163 -0.91 21.50 4.69
N GLU A 164 -0.20 22.44 5.32
CA GLU A 164 1.18 22.18 5.78
C GLU A 164 1.26 20.86 6.59
N VAL A 165 2.35 20.13 6.39
CA VAL A 165 2.62 18.84 7.06
C VAL A 165 2.74 19.10 8.55
N LYS A 166 1.81 18.52 9.33
CA LYS A 166 1.70 18.75 10.77
C LYS A 166 2.26 17.63 11.63
N ILE A 167 2.50 16.46 11.05
CA ILE A 167 3.18 15.36 11.76
C ILE A 167 4.70 15.54 11.64
N PRO A 168 5.48 15.26 12.70
CA PRO A 168 6.93 15.39 12.63
C PRO A 168 7.54 14.47 11.57
N GLU A 169 8.50 14.97 10.79
CA GLU A 169 9.28 14.15 9.84
C GLU A 169 9.89 12.93 10.53
N SER A 170 10.40 13.10 11.75
CA SER A 170 11.00 12.05 12.56
C SER A 170 10.02 10.91 12.90
N LEU A 171 8.71 11.18 12.95
CA LEU A 171 7.68 10.15 13.13
C LEU A 171 7.62 9.28 11.88
N VAL A 172 7.47 9.90 10.70
CA VAL A 172 7.43 9.20 9.41
C VAL A 172 8.71 8.39 9.17
N ASN A 173 9.86 9.03 9.40
CA ASN A 173 11.18 8.43 9.21
C ASN A 173 11.40 7.20 10.09
N THR A 174 11.07 7.31 11.38
CA THR A 174 11.24 6.20 12.33
C THR A 174 10.24 5.08 12.07
N ALA A 175 9.02 5.43 11.64
CA ALA A 175 8.03 4.44 11.24
C ALA A 175 8.46 3.64 10.00
N TYR A 176 9.05 4.30 9.00
CA TYR A 176 9.64 3.63 7.85
C TYR A 176 10.87 2.80 8.22
N PHE A 177 11.71 3.26 9.15
CA PHE A 177 12.85 2.48 9.66
C PHE A 177 12.38 1.17 10.31
N TYR A 178 11.34 1.21 11.15
CA TYR A 178 10.69 0.00 11.65
C TYR A 178 10.18 -0.87 10.51
N HIS A 179 9.46 -0.28 9.56
CA HIS A 179 8.81 -1.03 8.48
C HIS A 179 9.83 -1.82 7.63
N VAL A 180 10.92 -1.18 7.18
CA VAL A 180 11.94 -1.89 6.39
C VAL A 180 12.72 -2.89 7.23
N THR A 181 12.87 -2.67 8.54
CA THR A 181 13.48 -3.65 9.45
C THR A 181 12.60 -4.91 9.57
N ASP A 182 11.29 -4.75 9.75
CA ASP A 182 10.31 -5.85 9.76
C ASP A 182 10.28 -6.60 8.42
N LEU A 183 10.33 -5.88 7.29
CA LEU A 183 10.43 -6.51 5.97
C LEU A 183 11.74 -7.28 5.81
N MET A 184 12.87 -6.76 6.30
CA MET A 184 14.14 -7.48 6.25
C MET A 184 14.14 -8.75 7.10
N ALA A 185 13.43 -8.79 8.22
CA ALA A 185 13.22 -10.05 8.96
C ALA A 185 12.48 -11.10 8.10
N LYS A 186 11.45 -10.67 7.36
CA LYS A 186 10.70 -11.56 6.45
C LYS A 186 11.55 -12.02 5.26
N VAL A 187 12.30 -11.11 4.64
CA VAL A 187 13.23 -11.43 3.54
C VAL A 187 14.30 -12.41 4.01
N ALA A 188 14.91 -12.19 5.18
CA ALA A 188 15.90 -13.10 5.76
C ALA A 188 15.30 -14.50 5.99
N GLY A 189 14.05 -14.58 6.47
CA GLY A 189 13.31 -15.84 6.61
C GLY A 189 13.12 -16.59 5.28
N VAL A 190 12.75 -15.87 4.20
CA VAL A 190 12.61 -16.45 2.85
C VAL A 190 13.94 -16.97 2.32
N LEU A 191 15.04 -16.27 2.60
CA LEU A 191 16.38 -16.64 2.12
C LEU A 191 17.09 -17.67 3.01
N GLY A 192 16.56 -17.96 4.20
CA GLY A 192 17.15 -18.89 5.16
C GLY A 192 18.23 -18.29 6.07
N GLU A 193 18.35 -16.96 6.10
CA GLU A 193 19.34 -16.21 6.87
C GLU A 193 18.88 -16.03 8.33
N LYS A 194 18.89 -17.12 9.11
CA LYS A 194 18.26 -17.19 10.44
C LYS A 194 18.82 -16.19 11.46
N ASP A 195 20.13 -15.98 11.47
CA ASP A 195 20.77 -15.06 12.43
C ASP A 195 20.37 -13.61 12.13
N ASP A 196 20.34 -13.24 10.85
CA ASP A 196 19.86 -11.93 10.40
C ASP A 196 18.37 -11.76 10.70
N GLN A 197 17.55 -12.79 10.45
CA GLN A 197 16.12 -12.75 10.78
C GLN A 197 15.89 -12.40 12.27
N ASN A 198 16.58 -13.10 13.18
CA ASN A 198 16.49 -12.83 14.61
C ASN A 198 17.03 -11.44 14.99
N GLY A 199 18.11 -11.01 14.34
CA GLY A 199 18.68 -9.67 14.52
C GLY A 199 17.72 -8.56 14.12
N PHE A 200 17.05 -8.70 12.98
CA PHE A 200 16.05 -7.74 12.51
C PHE A 200 14.79 -7.74 13.39
N VAL A 201 14.32 -8.90 13.88
CA VAL A 201 13.22 -8.95 14.87
C VAL A 201 13.59 -8.16 16.13
N THR A 202 14.76 -8.42 16.69
CA THR A 202 15.26 -7.72 17.90
C THR A 202 15.39 -6.21 17.68
N LEU A 203 15.94 -5.80 16.53
CA LEU A 203 16.04 -4.38 16.17
C LEU A 203 14.65 -3.75 16.01
N GLY A 204 13.71 -4.45 15.36
CA GLY A 204 12.32 -3.99 15.18
C GLY A 204 11.62 -3.74 16.51
N GLU A 205 11.77 -4.65 17.48
CA GLU A 205 11.24 -4.47 18.84
C GLU A 205 11.81 -3.23 19.53
N LYS A 206 13.11 -2.99 19.40
CA LYS A 206 13.75 -1.77 19.93
C LYS A 206 13.17 -0.50 19.29
N ILE A 207 13.10 -0.45 17.95
CA ILE A 207 12.56 0.72 17.23
C ILE A 207 11.10 0.97 17.64
N LYS A 208 10.29 -0.10 17.76
CA LYS A 208 8.90 -0.01 18.22
C LYS A 208 8.82 0.58 19.63
N GLY A 209 9.69 0.16 20.55
CA GLY A 209 9.79 0.73 21.90
C GLY A 209 10.11 2.22 21.88
N ASP A 210 11.16 2.60 21.16
CA ASP A 210 11.63 3.99 21.03
C ASP A 210 10.53 4.90 20.41
N PHE A 211 9.87 4.41 19.34
CA PHE A 211 8.77 5.10 18.68
C PHE A 211 7.58 5.35 19.61
N ASN A 212 7.17 4.33 20.38
CA ASN A 212 6.06 4.45 21.32
C ASN A 212 6.38 5.40 22.47
N ALA A 213 7.60 5.34 23.01
CA ALA A 213 8.04 6.25 24.06
C ALA A 213 8.05 7.72 23.60
N ALA A 214 8.37 7.96 22.33
CA ALA A 214 8.43 9.30 21.77
C ALA A 214 7.07 9.87 21.36
N TYR A 215 6.19 9.05 20.76
CA TYR A 215 5.03 9.56 20.04
C TYR A 215 3.67 9.13 20.60
N TYR A 216 3.56 8.06 21.39
CA TYR A 216 2.26 7.66 21.91
C TYR A 216 1.82 8.56 23.07
N ASN A 217 0.65 9.17 22.95
CA ASN A 217 0.04 9.99 23.98
C ASN A 217 -1.08 9.22 24.70
N GLU A 218 -0.79 8.70 25.89
CA GLU A 218 -1.73 7.93 26.72
C GLU A 218 -3.04 8.68 26.99
N SER A 219 -2.96 9.99 27.28
CA SER A 219 -4.14 10.80 27.64
C SER A 219 -5.09 11.07 26.47
N LYS A 220 -4.53 11.15 25.25
CA LYS A 220 -5.28 11.39 24.03
C LYS A 220 -5.62 10.10 23.27
N GLN A 221 -4.97 8.99 23.63
CA GLN A 221 -5.05 7.72 22.91
C GLN A 221 -4.69 7.85 21.42
N HIS A 222 -3.78 8.77 21.11
CA HIS A 222 -3.31 9.10 19.76
C HIS A 222 -1.78 9.09 19.70
N TYR A 223 -1.24 8.98 18.50
CA TYR A 223 0.16 9.32 18.22
C TYR A 223 0.31 10.80 17.86
N GLY A 224 1.41 11.41 18.33
CA GLY A 224 1.69 12.82 18.13
C GLY A 224 0.59 13.72 18.70
N ASP A 225 0.13 14.68 17.91
CA ASP A 225 -0.88 15.65 18.32
C ASP A 225 -2.33 15.23 18.04
N GLY A 226 -2.58 13.99 17.59
CA GLY A 226 -3.92 13.49 17.25
C GLY A 226 -4.33 13.74 15.80
N ARG A 227 -3.35 13.86 14.90
CA ARG A 227 -3.57 13.90 13.45
C ARG A 227 -3.74 12.49 12.94
N GLN A 228 -4.76 12.23 12.12
CA GLN A 228 -5.07 10.88 11.65
C GLN A 228 -3.89 10.23 10.90
N GLY A 229 -3.02 11.01 10.24
CA GLY A 229 -1.79 10.51 9.64
C GLY A 229 -0.88 9.80 10.64
N ALA A 230 -0.63 10.39 11.82
CA ALA A 230 0.24 9.79 12.83
C ALA A 230 -0.28 8.42 13.30
N ASP A 231 -1.59 8.30 13.52
CA ASP A 231 -2.21 7.02 13.89
C ASP A 231 -2.20 6.03 12.74
N ALA A 232 -2.45 6.48 11.51
CA ALA A 232 -2.42 5.62 10.33
C ALA A 232 -1.04 4.98 10.15
N PHE A 233 0.04 5.76 10.29
CA PHE A 233 1.40 5.23 10.30
C PHE A 233 1.61 4.18 11.39
N ALA A 234 1.22 4.48 12.63
CA ALA A 234 1.45 3.59 13.75
C ALA A 234 0.65 2.28 13.62
N LEU A 235 -0.63 2.37 13.25
CA LEU A 235 -1.55 1.24 13.09
C LEU A 235 -1.17 0.37 11.89
N ALA A 236 -0.94 0.98 10.71
CA ALA A 236 -0.71 0.25 9.47
C ALA A 236 0.62 -0.52 9.47
N LEU A 237 1.63 0.04 10.13
CA LEU A 237 2.97 -0.53 10.19
C LEU A 237 3.17 -1.41 11.42
N GLY A 238 2.16 -1.60 12.28
CA GLY A 238 2.25 -2.52 13.42
C GLY A 238 3.07 -1.98 14.61
N LEU A 239 3.21 -0.66 14.72
CA LEU A 239 3.91 0.02 15.81
C LEU A 239 3.05 0.12 17.08
N VAL A 240 1.73 0.00 16.98
CA VAL A 240 0.84 0.04 18.15
C VAL A 240 0.95 -1.26 18.96
N PRO A 241 1.10 -1.19 20.30
CA PRO A 241 0.93 -2.35 21.18
C PRO A 241 -0.48 -2.93 21.11
N GLU A 242 -0.62 -4.25 21.24
CA GLU A 242 -1.89 -4.95 21.03
C GLU A 242 -3.02 -4.48 21.95
N ASP A 243 -2.69 -4.20 23.21
CA ASP A 243 -3.61 -3.67 24.24
C ASP A 243 -4.09 -2.24 23.94
N ARG A 244 -3.31 -1.47 23.19
CA ARG A 244 -3.61 -0.07 22.81
C ARG A 244 -4.29 0.03 21.45
N TYR A 245 -4.21 -1.01 20.63
CA TYR A 245 -4.72 -1.00 19.26
C TYR A 245 -6.18 -0.55 19.15
N PRO A 246 -7.14 -1.09 19.94
CA PRO A 246 -8.54 -0.67 19.85
C PRO A 246 -8.77 0.79 20.24
N LEU A 247 -7.97 1.32 21.17
CA LEU A 247 -8.07 2.70 21.64
C LEU A 247 -7.61 3.69 20.57
N VAL A 248 -6.45 3.41 19.97
CA VAL A 248 -5.89 4.25 18.90
C VAL A 248 -6.78 4.20 17.66
N PHE A 249 -7.27 3.01 17.29
CA PHE A 249 -8.19 2.87 16.18
C PHE A 249 -9.53 3.59 16.43
N GLY A 250 -10.06 3.53 17.65
CA GLY A 250 -11.25 4.29 18.04
C GLY A 250 -11.04 5.80 17.89
N SER A 251 -9.91 6.31 18.40
CA SER A 251 -9.57 7.72 18.34
C SER A 251 -9.37 8.21 16.89
N LEU A 252 -8.74 7.40 16.04
CA LEU A 252 -8.65 7.65 14.59
C LEU A 252 -10.04 7.80 13.95
N LEU A 253 -10.98 6.91 14.28
CA LEU A 253 -12.34 6.97 13.73
C LEU A 253 -13.12 8.21 14.21
N ASP A 254 -12.88 8.67 15.43
CA ASP A 254 -13.50 9.88 15.95
C ASP A 254 -12.93 11.14 15.30
N GLU A 255 -11.62 11.17 15.04
CA GLU A 255 -11.00 12.25 14.27
C GLU A 255 -11.54 12.30 12.83
N LEU A 256 -11.65 11.16 12.16
CA LEU A 256 -12.25 11.06 10.83
C LEU A 256 -13.68 11.62 10.79
N LYS A 257 -14.52 11.32 11.78
CA LYS A 257 -15.87 11.92 11.88
C LYS A 257 -15.80 13.44 12.10
N ARG A 258 -14.84 13.91 12.92
CA ARG A 258 -14.68 15.34 13.24
C ARG A 258 -14.31 16.18 12.00
N ILE A 259 -13.57 15.60 11.08
CA ILE A 259 -13.18 16.22 9.80
C ILE A 259 -14.07 15.79 8.63
N ASP A 260 -15.28 15.30 8.93
CA ASP A 260 -16.29 14.88 7.93
C ASP A 260 -15.76 13.90 6.88
N HIS A 261 -14.96 12.92 7.31
CA HIS A 261 -14.36 11.89 6.46
C HIS A 261 -13.54 12.45 5.29
N HIS A 262 -12.76 13.50 5.52
CA HIS A 262 -11.72 13.98 4.61
C HIS A 262 -10.34 13.43 4.97
N PHE A 263 -9.43 13.41 3.99
CA PHE A 263 -8.02 13.17 4.27
C PHE A 263 -7.37 14.41 4.89
N ASP A 264 -6.47 14.20 5.84
CA ASP A 264 -5.45 15.15 6.29
C ASP A 264 -4.01 14.67 5.98
N THR A 265 -3.91 13.53 5.28
CA THR A 265 -2.69 12.76 5.01
C THR A 265 -2.04 13.15 3.69
N GLY A 266 -0.74 12.97 3.64
CA GLY A 266 0.06 13.05 2.42
C GLY A 266 0.14 11.70 1.70
N ILE A 267 1.14 11.56 0.85
CA ILE A 267 1.29 10.42 -0.06
C ILE A 267 1.54 9.11 0.66
N LEU A 268 2.20 9.16 1.81
CA LEU A 268 2.60 7.98 2.56
C LEU A 268 1.46 7.58 3.50
N GLY A 269 0.82 8.55 4.16
CA GLY A 269 -0.29 8.32 5.09
C GLY A 269 -1.58 7.87 4.40
N THR A 270 -1.86 8.37 3.19
CA THR A 270 -3.12 8.07 2.46
C THR A 270 -3.35 6.57 2.21
N PRO A 271 -2.41 5.80 1.61
CA PRO A 271 -2.61 4.35 1.44
C PRO A 271 -2.62 3.59 2.79
N LEU A 272 -1.85 4.06 3.78
CA LEU A 272 -1.85 3.45 5.12
C LEU A 272 -3.20 3.62 5.83
N MET A 273 -3.85 4.77 5.65
CA MET A 273 -5.21 5.03 6.14
C MET A 273 -6.21 4.03 5.56
N VAL A 274 -6.22 3.89 4.22
CA VAL A 274 -7.09 2.96 3.50
C VAL A 274 -6.86 1.53 3.97
N LYS A 275 -5.59 1.12 4.11
CA LYS A 275 -5.20 -0.20 4.61
C LYS A 275 -5.72 -0.46 6.02
N VAL A 276 -5.52 0.46 6.97
CA VAL A 276 -5.96 0.31 8.36
C VAL A 276 -7.47 0.18 8.46
N LEU A 277 -8.22 1.01 7.75
CA LEU A 277 -9.68 0.96 7.75
C LEU A 277 -10.20 -0.37 7.18
N SER A 278 -9.69 -0.80 6.01
CA SER A 278 -10.09 -2.05 5.37
C SER A 278 -9.75 -3.29 6.21
N GLN A 279 -8.57 -3.33 6.84
CA GLN A 279 -8.15 -4.42 7.73
C GLN A 279 -9.05 -4.54 8.97
N ASN A 280 -9.61 -3.42 9.44
CA ASN A 280 -10.54 -3.38 10.57
C ASN A 280 -12.03 -3.47 10.13
N GLY A 281 -12.29 -3.82 8.88
CA GLY A 281 -13.66 -3.98 8.37
C GLY A 281 -14.46 -2.67 8.30
N ARG A 282 -13.77 -1.53 8.24
CA ARG A 282 -14.35 -0.19 8.05
C ARG A 282 -14.28 0.27 6.60
N ASP A 283 -14.59 -0.63 5.68
CA ASP A 283 -14.69 -0.34 4.25
C ASP A 283 -15.84 0.64 3.92
N ASP A 284 -16.79 0.82 4.85
CA ASP A 284 -17.76 1.92 4.82
C ASP A 284 -17.06 3.29 4.88
N VAL A 285 -16.07 3.44 5.76
CA VAL A 285 -15.31 4.70 5.90
C VAL A 285 -14.33 4.90 4.74
N VAL A 286 -13.73 3.81 4.23
CA VAL A 286 -12.92 3.90 3.01
C VAL A 286 -13.77 4.40 1.85
N PHE A 287 -14.99 3.90 1.71
CA PHE A 287 -15.92 4.40 0.71
C PHE A 287 -16.20 5.89 0.90
N ASP A 288 -16.53 6.34 2.12
CA ASP A 288 -16.84 7.74 2.39
C ASP A 288 -15.65 8.66 2.04
N LEU A 289 -14.43 8.31 2.49
CA LEU A 289 -13.18 9.04 2.18
C LEU A 289 -12.92 9.16 0.67
N LEU A 290 -12.98 8.05 -0.06
CA LEU A 290 -12.69 8.04 -1.50
C LEU A 290 -13.82 8.67 -2.33
N ASN A 291 -15.03 8.77 -1.77
CA ASN A 291 -16.19 9.31 -2.46
C ASN A 291 -16.43 10.81 -2.19
N GLN A 292 -15.56 11.45 -1.39
CA GLN A 292 -15.61 12.90 -1.15
C GLN A 292 -15.57 13.71 -2.44
N ARG A 293 -16.39 14.76 -2.51
CA ARG A 293 -16.61 15.59 -3.70
C ARG A 293 -16.00 16.98 -3.60
N ASP A 294 -15.83 17.46 -2.39
CA ASP A 294 -15.23 18.73 -2.05
C ASP A 294 -13.81 18.56 -1.48
N PHE A 295 -13.17 19.68 -1.21
CA PHE A 295 -11.76 19.73 -0.82
C PHE A 295 -11.58 19.34 0.66
N PRO A 296 -10.56 18.51 0.98
CA PRO A 296 -9.75 17.70 0.06
C PRO A 296 -10.43 16.36 -0.29
N GLY A 297 -10.48 16.00 -1.57
CA GLY A 297 -11.13 14.75 -2.00
C GLY A 297 -10.87 14.40 -3.46
N PHE A 298 -10.98 13.11 -3.80
CA PHE A 298 -10.77 12.66 -5.18
C PHE A 298 -11.82 13.20 -6.16
N GLY A 299 -13.05 13.41 -5.70
CA GLY A 299 -14.08 14.08 -6.50
C GLY A 299 -13.82 15.56 -6.72
N TYR A 300 -13.03 16.21 -5.86
CA TYR A 300 -12.54 17.57 -6.07
C TYR A 300 -11.38 17.60 -7.08
N LEU A 301 -10.46 16.63 -6.98
CA LEU A 301 -9.33 16.49 -7.91
C LEU A 301 -9.75 16.17 -9.34
N LEU A 302 -10.84 15.41 -9.53
CA LEU A 302 -11.26 14.91 -10.83
C LEU A 302 -12.55 15.59 -11.31
N ASP A 303 -12.45 16.41 -12.35
CA ASP A 303 -13.59 17.03 -13.05
C ASP A 303 -13.63 16.64 -14.54
N ASP A 304 -14.61 17.12 -15.30
CA ASP A 304 -14.77 16.70 -16.70
C ASP A 304 -13.62 17.15 -17.63
N LYS A 305 -12.73 18.02 -17.15
CA LYS A 305 -11.56 18.52 -17.87
C LYS A 305 -10.26 17.86 -17.37
N ASN A 306 -10.22 17.44 -16.12
CA ASN A 306 -9.08 16.77 -15.52
C ASN A 306 -9.27 15.25 -15.50
N SER A 307 -8.38 14.55 -16.21
CA SER A 307 -8.44 13.09 -16.33
C SER A 307 -7.17 12.37 -15.88
N THR A 308 -6.33 13.03 -15.10
CA THR A 308 -5.12 12.48 -14.47
C THR A 308 -5.08 12.88 -12.99
N MET A 309 -4.27 12.18 -12.21
CA MET A 309 -4.08 12.44 -10.78
C MET A 309 -3.17 13.67 -10.58
N TRP A 310 -3.46 14.47 -9.56
CA TRP A 310 -2.68 15.67 -9.23
C TRP A 310 -1.61 15.41 -8.17
N GLU A 311 -0.63 16.30 -8.11
CA GLU A 311 0.44 16.31 -7.12
C GLU A 311 -0.04 16.86 -5.77
N PHE A 312 -0.92 17.86 -5.74
CA PHE A 312 -1.44 18.41 -4.49
C PHE A 312 -2.96 18.47 -4.50
N TRP A 313 -3.55 18.32 -3.31
CA TRP A 313 -5.00 18.37 -3.11
C TRP A 313 -5.65 19.68 -3.54
N ASP A 314 -4.89 20.78 -3.48
CA ASP A 314 -5.35 22.14 -3.84
C ASP A 314 -5.17 22.45 -5.33
N GLY A 315 -4.60 21.53 -6.11
CA GLY A 315 -4.28 21.71 -7.52
C GLY A 315 -2.99 22.46 -7.80
N GLY A 316 -2.16 22.70 -6.79
CA GLY A 316 -0.76 23.09 -6.98
C GLY A 316 0.05 22.00 -7.69
N GLY A 317 1.21 22.39 -8.25
CA GLY A 317 2.16 21.45 -8.84
C GLY A 317 1.70 20.80 -10.14
N SER A 318 2.08 19.54 -10.33
CA SER A 318 1.75 18.73 -11.50
C SER A 318 0.29 18.25 -11.49
N HIS A 319 -0.37 18.31 -12.64
CA HIS A 319 -1.69 17.69 -12.85
C HIS A 319 -1.62 16.26 -13.40
N CYS A 320 -0.44 15.63 -13.35
CA CYS A 320 -0.23 14.24 -13.74
C CYS A 320 0.87 13.63 -12.86
N HIS A 321 0.50 13.23 -11.64
CA HIS A 321 1.40 12.70 -10.60
C HIS A 321 0.85 11.40 -10.00
N PRO A 322 1.64 10.31 -9.90
CA PRO A 322 1.10 8.97 -9.67
C PRO A 322 0.75 8.63 -8.21
N MET A 323 1.34 9.33 -7.24
CA MET A 323 1.35 8.96 -5.82
C MET A 323 -0.02 8.78 -5.17
N PHE A 324 -1.00 9.67 -5.43
CA PHE A 324 -2.37 9.51 -4.90
C PHE A 324 -3.18 8.42 -5.60
N GLY A 325 -2.64 7.84 -6.68
CA GLY A 325 -3.18 6.64 -7.32
C GLY A 325 -3.01 5.35 -6.50
N SER A 326 -2.28 5.40 -5.39
CA SER A 326 -2.12 4.27 -4.46
C SER A 326 -3.44 3.70 -3.93
N VAL A 327 -4.49 4.52 -3.83
CA VAL A 327 -5.83 4.07 -3.37
C VAL A 327 -6.51 3.09 -4.35
N VAL A 328 -6.03 3.00 -5.59
CA VAL A 328 -6.58 2.07 -6.59
C VAL A 328 -6.33 0.61 -6.22
N SER A 329 -5.33 0.29 -5.37
CA SER A 329 -5.17 -1.08 -4.87
C SER A 329 -6.41 -1.58 -4.14
N TRP A 330 -7.09 -0.72 -3.37
CA TRP A 330 -8.32 -1.05 -2.65
C TRP A 330 -9.50 -1.41 -3.57
N PHE A 331 -9.50 -0.93 -4.82
CA PHE A 331 -10.49 -1.36 -5.80
C PHE A 331 -10.35 -2.85 -6.15
N TYR A 332 -9.12 -3.36 -6.11
CA TYR A 332 -8.81 -4.76 -6.39
C TYR A 332 -8.82 -5.62 -5.12
N ASP A 333 -8.10 -5.24 -4.08
CA ASP A 333 -7.90 -6.06 -2.86
C ASP A 333 -8.96 -5.84 -1.76
N GLY A 334 -9.72 -4.75 -1.87
CA GLY A 334 -10.86 -4.42 -1.05
C GLY A 334 -12.17 -4.74 -1.75
N LEU A 335 -12.66 -3.84 -2.61
CA LEU A 335 -13.97 -3.99 -3.26
C LEU A 335 -14.13 -5.33 -3.99
N ALA A 336 -13.17 -5.69 -4.85
CA ALA A 336 -13.18 -7.00 -5.51
C ALA A 336 -12.57 -8.10 -4.63
N GLY A 337 -11.75 -7.76 -3.64
CA GLY A 337 -11.23 -8.69 -2.65
C GLY A 337 -10.05 -9.56 -3.09
N ILE A 338 -9.42 -9.29 -4.23
CA ILE A 338 -8.27 -10.07 -4.74
C ILE A 338 -7.03 -9.73 -3.92
N GLN A 339 -6.68 -10.58 -2.96
CA GLN A 339 -5.60 -10.33 -2.01
C GLN A 339 -4.44 -11.30 -2.22
N ILE A 340 -3.24 -10.75 -2.25
CA ILE A 340 -2.00 -11.53 -2.26
C ILE A 340 -1.87 -12.23 -0.91
N ASP A 341 -1.52 -13.52 -0.91
CA ASP A 341 -1.13 -14.24 0.30
C ASP A 341 0.39 -14.14 0.49
N PRO A 342 0.89 -13.39 1.49
CA PRO A 342 2.34 -13.28 1.70
C PRO A 342 3.00 -14.61 2.09
N ALA A 343 2.23 -15.60 2.58
CA ALA A 343 2.73 -16.94 2.88
C ALA A 343 2.84 -17.83 1.63
N SER A 344 2.24 -17.42 0.51
CA SER A 344 2.31 -18.12 -0.78
C SER A 344 2.68 -17.15 -1.90
N SER A 345 3.97 -16.94 -2.05
CA SER A 345 4.52 -16.01 -3.04
C SER A 345 4.11 -16.35 -4.47
N GLY A 346 3.97 -15.33 -5.32
CA GLY A 346 3.71 -15.51 -6.74
C GLY A 346 2.26 -15.75 -7.11
N MET A 347 1.32 -15.60 -6.17
CA MET A 347 -0.11 -15.91 -6.36
C MET A 347 -0.40 -17.40 -6.64
N GLN A 348 0.45 -18.32 -6.15
CA GLN A 348 0.14 -19.76 -6.19
C GLN A 348 -1.06 -20.12 -5.31
N HIS A 349 -1.14 -19.45 -4.15
CA HIS A 349 -2.34 -19.32 -3.35
C HIS A 349 -2.62 -17.83 -3.13
N PHE A 350 -3.90 -17.46 -3.10
CA PHE A 350 -4.34 -16.09 -2.86
C PHE A 350 -5.68 -16.09 -2.13
N SER A 351 -6.12 -14.95 -1.62
CA SER A 351 -7.43 -14.82 -0.98
C SER A 351 -8.38 -14.02 -1.86
N ILE A 352 -9.67 -14.34 -1.79
CA ILE A 352 -10.75 -13.54 -2.35
C ILE A 352 -11.68 -13.15 -1.19
N GLU A 353 -11.58 -11.92 -0.71
CA GLU A 353 -12.42 -11.37 0.36
C GLU A 353 -13.11 -10.07 -0.09
N PRO A 354 -14.23 -10.14 -0.85
CA PRO A 354 -14.86 -8.96 -1.40
C PRO A 354 -15.52 -8.11 -0.31
N LYS A 355 -15.20 -6.81 -0.28
CA LYS A 355 -15.80 -5.84 0.64
C LYS A 355 -17.08 -5.26 0.05
N THR A 356 -18.21 -5.87 0.36
CA THR A 356 -19.55 -5.53 -0.18
C THR A 356 -20.17 -4.29 0.49
N VAL A 357 -19.54 -3.12 0.31
CA VAL A 357 -20.00 -1.82 0.83
C VAL A 357 -21.46 -1.55 0.41
N LYS A 358 -22.29 -1.02 1.33
CA LYS A 358 -23.75 -0.89 1.14
C LYS A 358 -24.12 0.00 -0.06
N GLN A 359 -23.33 1.04 -0.31
CA GLN A 359 -23.51 2.03 -1.37
C GLN A 359 -23.07 1.51 -2.76
N ILE A 360 -22.48 0.32 -2.83
CA ILE A 360 -22.07 -0.32 -4.08
C ILE A 360 -23.00 -1.50 -4.38
N ASP A 361 -23.57 -1.49 -5.58
CA ASP A 361 -24.49 -2.52 -6.08
C ASP A 361 -23.73 -3.64 -6.79
N PHE A 362 -22.66 -3.31 -7.49
CA PHE A 362 -21.78 -4.30 -8.14
C PHE A 362 -20.34 -3.82 -8.18
N CYS A 363 -19.43 -4.79 -8.24
CA CYS A 363 -18.02 -4.58 -8.52
C CYS A 363 -17.52 -5.73 -9.39
N LYS A 364 -16.74 -5.41 -10.42
CA LYS A 364 -16.07 -6.35 -11.30
C LYS A 364 -14.61 -6.00 -11.38
N ALA A 365 -13.73 -6.93 -11.04
CA ALA A 365 -12.31 -6.76 -11.29
C ALA A 365 -11.67 -8.04 -11.80
N SER A 366 -10.63 -7.86 -12.60
CA SER A 366 -9.73 -8.94 -12.95
C SER A 366 -8.30 -8.45 -13.08
N THR A 367 -7.33 -9.33 -12.87
CA THR A 367 -5.91 -9.07 -13.06
C THR A 367 -5.22 -10.33 -13.60
N MET A 368 -4.15 -10.17 -14.38
CA MET A 368 -3.33 -11.31 -14.79
C MET A 368 -2.25 -11.60 -13.74
N SER A 369 -2.17 -12.85 -13.31
CA SER A 369 -1.00 -13.40 -12.62
C SER A 369 -0.10 -14.14 -13.61
N LEU A 370 1.06 -14.64 -13.14
CA LEU A 370 1.91 -15.54 -13.95
C LEU A 370 1.22 -16.86 -14.32
N PHE A 371 0.14 -17.23 -13.62
CA PHE A 371 -0.62 -18.45 -13.85
C PHE A 371 -1.85 -18.26 -14.75
N GLY A 372 -2.22 -17.01 -15.04
CA GLY A 372 -3.42 -16.66 -15.80
C GLY A 372 -4.29 -15.65 -15.08
N LYS A 373 -5.52 -15.49 -15.58
CA LYS A 373 -6.48 -14.49 -15.11
C LYS A 373 -7.02 -14.87 -13.74
N ILE A 374 -7.04 -13.90 -12.84
CA ILE A 374 -7.78 -13.93 -11.59
C ILE A 374 -8.96 -12.98 -11.74
N ARG A 375 -10.18 -13.46 -11.48
CA ARG A 375 -11.41 -12.67 -11.59
C ARG A 375 -12.16 -12.72 -10.27
N SER A 376 -12.66 -11.57 -9.83
CA SER A 376 -13.60 -11.47 -8.72
C SER A 376 -14.65 -10.42 -9.05
N GLU A 377 -15.87 -10.88 -9.22
CA GLU A 377 -17.02 -10.03 -9.49
C GLU A 377 -18.13 -10.35 -8.51
N TRP A 378 -18.87 -9.33 -8.10
CA TRP A 378 -20.06 -9.52 -7.31
C TRP A 378 -21.16 -8.53 -7.68
N THR A 379 -22.40 -8.95 -7.43
CA THR A 379 -23.60 -8.11 -7.61
C THR A 379 -24.56 -8.38 -6.45
N ARG A 380 -25.05 -7.31 -5.84
CA ARG A 380 -26.09 -7.36 -4.82
C ARG A 380 -27.41 -7.76 -5.46
N LEU A 381 -28.11 -8.69 -4.83
CA LEU A 381 -29.43 -9.16 -5.23
C LEU A 381 -30.45 -8.82 -4.15
N GLU A 382 -31.73 -8.99 -4.47
CA GLU A 382 -32.82 -8.88 -3.50
C GLU A 382 -32.68 -9.85 -2.32
N GLY A 383 -33.31 -9.51 -1.19
CA GLY A 383 -33.26 -10.33 0.02
C GLY A 383 -31.87 -10.40 0.68
N GLY A 384 -31.00 -9.42 0.37
CA GLY A 384 -29.64 -9.35 0.90
C GLY A 384 -28.69 -10.42 0.34
N LYS A 385 -29.05 -11.11 -0.74
CA LYS A 385 -28.18 -12.08 -1.40
C LYS A 385 -27.12 -11.38 -2.26
N HIS A 386 -26.05 -12.09 -2.56
CA HIS A 386 -25.03 -11.62 -3.50
C HIS A 386 -24.75 -12.75 -4.49
N ARG A 387 -24.56 -12.40 -5.76
CA ARG A 387 -24.01 -13.32 -6.77
C ARG A 387 -22.53 -13.02 -6.92
N PHE A 388 -21.70 -14.07 -6.95
CA PHE A 388 -20.27 -13.97 -7.19
C PHE A 388 -19.90 -14.69 -8.48
N THR A 389 -18.94 -14.14 -9.22
CA THR A 389 -18.26 -14.83 -10.31
C THR A 389 -16.76 -14.74 -10.06
N ILE A 390 -16.17 -15.91 -9.80
CA ILE A 390 -14.76 -16.05 -9.42
C ILE A 390 -14.10 -16.97 -10.45
N GLU A 391 -12.89 -16.60 -10.89
CA GLU A 391 -12.06 -17.40 -11.79
C GLU A 391 -10.70 -17.59 -11.11
N VAL A 392 -10.34 -18.86 -10.86
CA VAL A 392 -9.04 -19.23 -10.28
C VAL A 392 -8.18 -19.85 -11.39
N PRO A 393 -7.01 -19.29 -11.72
CA PRO A 393 -6.22 -19.78 -12.84
C PRO A 393 -5.66 -21.19 -12.60
N PRO A 394 -5.31 -21.93 -13.67
CA PRO A 394 -4.70 -23.26 -13.58
C PRO A 394 -3.51 -23.30 -12.62
N ASN A 395 -3.32 -24.44 -11.94
CA ASN A 395 -2.25 -24.68 -10.95
C ASN A 395 -2.23 -23.72 -9.75
N THR A 396 -3.32 -23.01 -9.49
CA THR A 396 -3.47 -22.16 -8.29
C THR A 396 -4.68 -22.56 -7.46
N SER A 397 -4.80 -21.97 -6.28
CA SER A 397 -5.97 -22.09 -5.41
C SER A 397 -6.26 -20.76 -4.71
N ALA A 398 -7.48 -20.61 -4.20
CA ALA A 398 -7.85 -19.43 -3.46
C ALA A 398 -8.74 -19.72 -2.26
N THR A 399 -8.48 -19.07 -1.13
CA THR A 399 -9.44 -19.00 -0.02
C THR A 399 -10.48 -17.93 -0.35
N PHE A 400 -11.73 -18.33 -0.62
CA PHE A 400 -12.85 -17.39 -0.74
C PHE A 400 -13.48 -17.15 0.63
N ILE A 401 -13.38 -15.91 1.11
CA ILE A 401 -13.92 -15.46 2.40
C ILE A 401 -15.24 -14.74 2.13
N LEU A 402 -16.31 -15.23 2.77
CA LEU A 402 -17.64 -14.69 2.59
C LEU A 402 -17.74 -13.27 3.18
N PRO A 403 -18.56 -12.39 2.57
CA PRO A 403 -18.85 -11.09 3.15
C PRO A 403 -19.40 -11.18 4.58
N ALA A 404 -19.20 -10.11 5.35
CA ALA A 404 -19.66 -10.03 6.72
C ALA A 404 -21.17 -10.36 6.86
N GLY A 405 -21.51 -11.18 7.86
CA GLY A 405 -22.88 -11.62 8.11
C GLY A 405 -23.41 -12.69 7.15
N LYS A 406 -22.57 -13.25 6.27
CA LYS A 406 -22.93 -14.41 5.43
C LYS A 406 -22.30 -15.69 5.98
N ASP A 407 -23.08 -16.76 5.96
CA ASP A 407 -22.74 -18.07 6.50
C ASP A 407 -23.16 -19.23 5.59
N THR A 408 -23.69 -18.91 4.40
CA THR A 408 -24.22 -19.87 3.44
C THR A 408 -23.71 -19.49 2.05
N LEU A 409 -23.23 -20.49 1.30
CA LEU A 409 -22.77 -20.34 -0.07
C LEU A 409 -23.31 -21.48 -0.93
N THR A 410 -23.96 -21.13 -2.05
CA THR A 410 -24.54 -22.07 -3.00
C THR A 410 -23.94 -21.87 -4.38
N SER A 411 -23.63 -22.96 -5.10
CA SER A 411 -23.29 -22.91 -6.52
C SER A 411 -24.50 -22.47 -7.37
N GLU A 412 -24.27 -22.13 -8.64
CA GLU A 412 -25.36 -21.83 -9.59
C GLU A 412 -26.34 -23.00 -9.76
N SER A 413 -25.87 -24.24 -9.60
CA SER A 413 -26.71 -25.45 -9.59
C SER A 413 -27.49 -25.68 -8.29
N GLY A 414 -27.41 -24.75 -7.32
CA GLY A 414 -28.12 -24.81 -6.04
C GLY A 414 -27.48 -25.74 -5.00
N LYS A 415 -26.26 -26.24 -5.22
CA LYS A 415 -25.54 -27.08 -4.27
C LYS A 415 -24.85 -26.24 -3.22
N ASN A 416 -25.05 -26.56 -1.94
CA ASN A 416 -24.29 -25.95 -0.85
C ASN A 416 -22.79 -26.29 -0.96
N LEU A 417 -21.95 -25.27 -0.86
CA LEU A 417 -20.50 -25.42 -0.78
C LEU A 417 -20.08 -25.57 0.69
N PRO A 418 -19.10 -26.44 1.01
CA PRO A 418 -18.62 -26.61 2.37
C PRO A 418 -17.94 -25.33 2.85
N LEU A 419 -18.21 -24.93 4.09
CA LEU A 419 -17.63 -23.75 4.71
C LEU A 419 -16.85 -24.11 5.98
N GLN A 420 -15.77 -23.39 6.20
CA GLN A 420 -14.93 -23.44 7.40
C GLN A 420 -14.68 -22.04 7.94
N LYS A 421 -14.21 -21.94 9.20
CA LYS A 421 -13.82 -20.66 9.78
C LYS A 421 -12.35 -20.36 9.52
N VAL A 422 -12.08 -19.24 8.85
CA VAL A 422 -10.74 -18.68 8.66
C VAL A 422 -10.76 -17.27 9.26
N ARG A 423 -9.91 -17.03 10.27
CA ARG A 423 -9.83 -15.73 10.99
C ARG A 423 -11.21 -15.24 11.48
N GLY A 424 -12.03 -16.17 12.01
CA GLY A 424 -13.39 -15.90 12.50
C GLY A 424 -14.47 -15.74 11.42
N LYS A 425 -14.11 -15.66 10.14
CA LYS A 425 -15.03 -15.51 9.01
C LYS A 425 -15.31 -16.84 8.33
N TRP A 426 -16.48 -16.98 7.71
CA TRP A 426 -16.80 -18.16 6.92
C TRP A 426 -16.05 -18.12 5.58
N ALA A 427 -15.46 -19.23 5.19
CA ALA A 427 -14.66 -19.33 3.98
C ALA A 427 -14.74 -20.72 3.35
N THR A 428 -14.43 -20.82 2.07
CA THR A 428 -14.22 -22.08 1.34
C THR A 428 -12.94 -22.02 0.54
N GLU A 429 -12.30 -23.16 0.35
CA GLU A 429 -11.20 -23.29 -0.59
C GLU A 429 -11.72 -23.51 -2.01
N LEU A 430 -11.18 -22.74 -2.95
CA LEU A 430 -11.43 -22.85 -4.38
C LEU A 430 -10.17 -23.41 -5.05
N LYS A 431 -10.37 -24.35 -5.97
CA LYS A 431 -9.33 -24.84 -6.89
C LYS A 431 -9.46 -24.13 -8.23
N SER A 432 -8.48 -24.29 -9.10
CA SER A 432 -8.53 -23.76 -10.47
C SER A 432 -9.85 -24.10 -11.16
N GLY A 433 -10.51 -23.09 -11.74
CA GLY A 433 -11.83 -23.20 -12.34
C GLY A 433 -12.59 -21.89 -12.38
#